data_AF-A0A1R4HVN5-F1
#
_entry.id   AF-A0A1R4HVN5-F1
#
_cell.length_a   1.000
_cell.length_b   1.000
_cell.length_c   1.000
_cell.angle_alpha   90.00
_cell.angle_beta   90.00
_cell.angle_gamma   90.00
#
_symmetry.space_group_name_H-M   'P 1'
#
loop_
_entity.id
_entity.type
_entity.pdbx_description
1 polymer ?
#
loop_
_entity_poly.entity_id
_entity_poly.type
_entity_poly.pdbx_seq_one_letter_code
_entity_poly.pdbx_strand_id
1 'polypeptide(L)'
;MEMLLAGPRGRRLLLEFALASERQRDPEYREESLTAGVFLASYHLDPGKGTSVQLFGDVGAETQEISPAEIASRMGAVPLVEVTPELLRDCVAESVSGARYWQEPDGTDILAGMPELAASLRRVAAHLAASPHTAWWSAPVEERLQWQVE
;
A
#
# COMPACT_ATOMS: atom_id res chain seq x y z
N MET A 1 1.88 -16.57 -0.70
CA MET A 1 1.67 -15.11 -0.78
C MET A 1 0.30 -14.64 -0.29
N GLU A 2 -0.73 -15.49 -0.17
CA GLU A 2 -1.99 -15.16 0.54
C GLU A 2 -1.74 -14.60 1.97
N MET A 3 -0.62 -14.97 2.61
CA MET A 3 -0.17 -14.38 3.87
C MET A 3 -0.04 -12.83 3.86
N LEU A 4 0.29 -12.22 2.71
CA LEU A 4 0.36 -10.76 2.60
C LEU A 4 -1.03 -10.12 2.68
N LEU A 5 -2.08 -10.82 2.24
CA LEU A 5 -3.44 -10.30 2.31
C LEU A 5 -4.04 -10.42 3.72
N ALA A 6 -3.52 -11.35 4.53
CA ALA A 6 -4.04 -11.64 5.87
C ALA A 6 -3.86 -10.45 6.83
N GLY A 7 -2.70 -9.78 6.77
CA GLY A 7 -2.34 -8.71 7.70
C GLY A 7 -2.39 -7.31 7.08
N PRO A 8 -2.61 -6.26 7.89
CA PRO A 8 -2.65 -4.89 7.41
C PRO A 8 -1.31 -4.43 6.80
N ARG A 9 -0.17 -4.89 7.34
CA ARG A 9 1.16 -4.56 6.79
C ARG A 9 1.39 -5.16 5.41
N GLY A 10 0.97 -6.41 5.20
CA GLY A 10 1.10 -7.05 3.91
C GLY A 10 0.21 -6.37 2.86
N ARG A 11 -1.04 -6.00 3.21
CA ARG A 11 -1.90 -5.21 2.31
C ARG A 11 -1.32 -3.84 2.02
N ARG A 12 -0.71 -3.19 3.01
CA ARG A 12 -0.02 -1.91 2.82
C ARG A 12 1.17 -2.03 1.88
N LEU A 13 2.02 -3.05 2.05
CA LEU A 13 3.12 -3.35 1.14
C LEU A 13 2.64 -3.50 -0.32
N LEU A 14 1.54 -4.22 -0.53
CA LEU A 14 0.95 -4.43 -1.86
C LEU A 14 0.43 -3.12 -2.47
N LEU A 15 -0.20 -2.26 -1.66
CA LEU A 15 -0.65 -0.94 -2.10
C LEU A 15 0.53 -0.04 -2.46
N GLU A 16 1.58 0.00 -1.63
CA GLU A 16 2.78 0.79 -1.89
C GLU A 16 3.50 0.35 -3.17
N PHE A 17 3.55 -0.96 -3.45
CA PHE A 17 4.11 -1.44 -4.70
C PHE A 17 3.30 -0.99 -5.93
N ALA A 18 1.97 -0.96 -5.84
CA ALA A 18 1.13 -0.45 -6.92
C ALA A 18 1.35 1.07 -7.14
N LEU A 19 1.42 1.84 -6.06
CA LEU A 19 1.71 3.28 -6.13
C LEU A 19 3.11 3.55 -6.71
N ALA A 20 4.11 2.79 -6.29
CA ALA A 20 5.46 2.93 -6.83
C ALA A 20 5.53 2.51 -8.30
N SER A 21 4.75 1.50 -8.71
CA SER A 21 4.63 1.09 -10.12
C SER A 21 4.04 2.20 -11.00
N GLU A 22 2.99 2.88 -10.51
CA GLU A 22 2.44 4.06 -11.18
C GLU A 22 3.51 5.15 -11.30
N ARG A 23 4.11 5.58 -10.18
CA ARG A 23 5.09 6.68 -10.14
C ARG A 23 6.30 6.45 -11.07
N GLN A 24 6.78 5.21 -11.18
CA GLN A 24 7.91 4.90 -12.08
C GLN A 24 7.52 4.94 -13.56
N ARG A 25 6.28 4.60 -13.90
CA ARG A 25 5.80 4.58 -15.30
C ARG A 25 5.29 5.93 -15.77
N ASP A 26 4.64 6.65 -14.87
CA ASP A 26 4.11 7.97 -15.10
C ASP A 26 4.38 8.84 -13.87
N PRO A 27 5.47 9.63 -13.90
CA PRO A 27 5.85 10.48 -12.79
C PRO A 27 4.96 11.73 -12.67
N GLU A 28 4.09 12.00 -13.65
CA GLU A 28 3.24 13.19 -13.63
C GLU A 28 2.03 12.97 -12.71
N TYR A 29 1.91 13.83 -11.70
CA TYR A 29 0.76 13.82 -10.81
C TYR A 29 -0.47 14.35 -11.53
N ARG A 30 -1.55 13.56 -11.55
CA ARG A 30 -2.87 13.94 -12.07
C ARG A 30 -3.95 13.56 -11.08
N GLU A 31 -5.07 14.27 -11.06
CA GLU A 31 -6.19 14.01 -10.14
C GLU A 31 -6.79 12.60 -10.35
N GLU A 32 -6.70 12.08 -11.57
CA GLU A 32 -7.14 10.73 -11.93
C GLU A 32 -6.13 9.63 -11.57
N SER A 33 -4.92 9.99 -11.13
CA SER A 33 -3.90 9.00 -10.72
C SER A 33 -4.37 8.17 -9.52
N LEU A 34 -3.82 6.96 -9.39
CA LEU A 34 -3.97 6.13 -8.22
C LEU A 34 -3.42 6.85 -6.98
N THR A 35 -2.28 7.53 -7.11
CA THR A 35 -1.66 8.27 -6.00
C THR A 35 -2.57 9.36 -5.45
N ALA A 36 -3.14 10.21 -6.32
CA ALA A 36 -4.11 11.24 -5.92
C ALA A 36 -5.36 10.61 -5.29
N GLY A 37 -5.88 9.55 -5.91
CA GLY A 37 -7.06 8.86 -5.42
C GLY A 37 -6.85 8.24 -4.04
N VAL A 38 -5.76 7.49 -3.85
CA VAL A 38 -5.42 6.86 -2.57
C VAL A 38 -5.24 7.92 -1.48
N PHE A 39 -4.59 9.04 -1.78
CA PHE A 39 -4.44 10.14 -0.83
C PHE A 39 -5.80 10.66 -0.36
N LEU A 40 -6.71 10.99 -1.29
CA LEU A 40 -8.05 11.48 -0.96
C LEU A 40 -8.87 10.43 -0.21
N ALA A 41 -8.98 9.20 -0.73
CA ALA A 41 -9.76 8.15 -0.08
C ALA A 41 -9.24 7.86 1.34
N SER A 42 -7.92 7.80 1.52
CA SER A 42 -7.31 7.59 2.83
C SER A 42 -7.65 8.73 3.79
N TYR A 43 -7.58 9.99 3.35
CA TYR A 43 -7.98 11.12 4.19
C TYR A 43 -9.44 11.01 4.65
N HIS A 44 -10.35 10.62 3.76
CA HIS A 44 -11.77 10.47 4.12
C HIS A 44 -12.03 9.29 5.07
N LEU A 45 -11.17 8.27 5.04
CA LEU A 45 -11.26 7.08 5.88
C LEU A 45 -10.51 7.18 7.22
N ASP A 46 -9.60 8.16 7.38
CA ASP A 46 -8.79 8.28 8.60
C ASP A 46 -9.65 8.70 9.80
N PRO A 47 -9.63 7.95 10.93
CA PRO A 47 -10.38 8.32 12.13
C PRO A 47 -10.00 9.68 12.71
N GLY A 48 -8.78 10.14 12.43
CA GLY A 48 -8.27 11.44 12.82
C GLY A 48 -8.68 12.59 11.90
N LYS A 49 -9.51 12.36 10.88
CA LYS A 49 -9.98 13.38 9.94
C LYS A 49 -10.58 14.58 10.66
N GLY A 50 -10.08 15.78 10.35
CA GLY A 50 -10.55 17.04 10.93
C GLY A 50 -10.09 17.28 12.37
N THR A 51 -9.34 16.34 12.97
CA THR A 51 -8.73 16.49 14.30
C THR A 51 -7.21 16.42 14.20
N SER A 52 -6.63 15.22 14.19
CA SER A 52 -5.19 14.97 14.09
C SER A 52 -4.68 14.88 12.64
N VAL A 53 -5.57 14.79 11.66
CA VAL A 53 -5.25 14.80 10.22
C VAL A 53 -6.03 15.93 9.55
N GLN A 54 -5.30 16.84 8.91
CA GLN A 54 -5.85 18.00 8.22
C GLN A 54 -5.43 17.96 6.75
N LEU A 55 -6.36 18.33 5.86
CA LEU A 55 -6.05 18.57 4.46
C LEU A 55 -5.90 20.08 4.24
N PHE A 56 -4.79 20.48 3.64
CA PHE A 56 -4.55 21.85 3.22
C PHE A 56 -4.81 21.97 1.72
N GLY A 57 -5.65 22.93 1.33
CA GLY A 57 -6.06 23.18 -0.05
C GLY A 57 -6.70 24.55 -0.20
N ASP A 58 -7.27 24.82 -1.36
CA ASP A 58 -7.93 26.11 -1.62
C ASP A 58 -9.16 26.30 -0.71
N VAL A 59 -9.32 27.53 -0.22
CA VAL A 59 -10.36 27.86 0.77
C VAL A 59 -11.71 27.88 0.08
N GLY A 60 -12.56 26.90 0.40
CA GLY A 60 -13.93 26.77 -0.15
C GLY A 60 -14.07 25.75 -1.27
N ALA A 61 -12.98 25.10 -1.68
CA ALA A 61 -13.06 23.92 -2.55
C ALA A 61 -13.63 22.73 -1.76
N GLU A 62 -14.66 22.07 -2.29
CA GLU A 62 -15.14 20.82 -1.73
C GLU A 62 -14.12 19.72 -1.99
N THR A 63 -13.74 19.00 -0.92
CA THR A 63 -12.94 17.78 -1.07
C THR A 63 -13.73 16.73 -1.82
N GLN A 64 -13.23 16.33 -2.99
CA GLN A 64 -13.83 15.26 -3.76
C GLN A 64 -13.76 13.94 -2.98
N GLU A 65 -14.92 13.33 -2.75
CA GLU A 65 -14.99 11.96 -2.25
C GLU A 65 -14.70 10.99 -3.38
N ILE A 66 -13.78 10.06 -3.12
CA ILE A 66 -13.45 8.97 -4.02
C ILE A 66 -13.75 7.63 -3.36
N SER A 67 -14.51 6.79 -4.06
CA SER A 67 -14.96 5.52 -3.51
C SER A 67 -13.85 4.46 -3.53
N PRO A 68 -13.84 3.50 -2.59
CA PRO A 68 -12.93 2.36 -2.66
C PRO A 68 -13.01 1.57 -3.97
N ALA A 69 -14.20 1.48 -4.58
CA ALA A 69 -14.41 0.83 -5.88
C ALA A 69 -13.68 1.56 -7.02
N GLU A 70 -13.68 2.89 -7.00
CA GLU A 70 -12.93 3.68 -7.96
C GLU A 70 -11.41 3.50 -7.79
N ILE A 71 -10.92 3.49 -6.54
CA ILE A 71 -9.52 3.18 -6.24
C ILE A 71 -9.15 1.79 -6.74
N ALA A 72 -10.00 0.79 -6.51
CA ALA A 72 -9.77 -0.57 -6.98
C ALA A 72 -9.68 -0.63 -8.51
N SER A 73 -10.51 0.12 -9.23
CA SER A 73 -10.47 0.26 -10.69
C SER A 73 -9.15 0.89 -11.17
N ARG A 74 -8.76 2.04 -10.59
CA ARG A 74 -7.49 2.72 -10.88
C ARG A 74 -6.30 1.79 -10.63
N MET A 75 -6.27 1.11 -9.48
CA MET A 75 -5.23 0.15 -9.11
C MET A 75 -5.18 -1.06 -10.05
N GLY A 76 -6.35 -1.52 -10.50
CA GLY A 76 -6.46 -2.59 -11.50
C GLY A 76 -5.86 -2.23 -12.86
N ALA A 77 -5.91 -0.95 -13.23
CA ALA A 77 -5.37 -0.43 -14.48
C ALA A 77 -3.85 -0.16 -14.44
N VAL A 78 -3.25 0.01 -13.25
CA VAL A 78 -1.81 0.24 -13.13
C VAL A 78 -1.02 -0.95 -13.68
N PRO A 79 -0.15 -0.76 -14.70
CA PRO A 79 0.81 -1.78 -15.10
C PRO A 79 1.90 -1.90 -14.03
N LEU A 80 2.13 -3.12 -13.54
CA LEU A 80 3.11 -3.37 -12.49
C LEU A 80 4.53 -3.38 -13.06
N VAL A 81 5.46 -2.68 -12.41
CA VAL A 81 6.87 -2.66 -12.82
C VAL A 81 7.58 -3.94 -12.41
N GLU A 82 8.79 -4.14 -12.94
CA GLU A 82 9.64 -5.24 -12.49
C GLU A 82 9.91 -5.14 -10.98
N VAL A 83 9.90 -6.30 -10.31
CA VAL A 83 10.19 -6.38 -8.89
C VAL A 83 11.70 -6.34 -8.71
N THR A 84 12.23 -5.30 -8.05
CA THR A 84 13.64 -5.21 -7.68
C THR A 84 13.82 -5.28 -6.16
N PRO A 85 15.00 -5.70 -5.65
CA PRO A 85 15.29 -5.71 -4.22
C PRO A 85 15.12 -4.33 -3.56
N GLU A 86 15.56 -3.26 -4.24
CA GLU A 86 15.48 -1.89 -3.74
C GLU A 86 14.02 -1.45 -3.61
N LEU A 87 13.23 -1.68 -4.67
CA LEU A 87 11.82 -1.32 -4.68
C LEU A 87 11.04 -2.07 -3.60
N LEU A 88 11.31 -3.38 -3.43
CA LEU A 88 10.69 -4.17 -2.36
C LEU A 88 11.04 -3.63 -0.98
N ARG A 89 12.33 -3.36 -0.73
CA ARG A 89 12.78 -2.80 0.54
C ARG A 89 12.10 -1.46 0.83
N ASP A 90 12.01 -0.59 -0.17
CA ASP A 90 11.40 0.73 -0.01
C ASP A 90 9.89 0.61 0.27
N CYS A 91 9.19 -0.28 -0.44
CA CYS A 91 7.76 -0.53 -0.16
C CYS A 91 7.55 -1.16 1.24
N VAL A 92 8.45 -2.05 1.69
CA VAL A 92 8.41 -2.57 3.06
C VAL A 92 8.64 -1.43 4.07
N ALA A 93 9.63 -0.58 3.83
CA ALA A 93 9.95 0.57 4.67
C ALA A 93 8.76 1.52 4.81
N GLU A 94 8.07 1.85 3.71
CA GLU A 94 6.83 2.64 3.75
C GLU A 94 5.73 1.93 4.53
N SER A 95 5.53 0.62 4.32
CA SER A 95 4.49 -0.13 5.02
C SER A 95 4.67 -0.16 6.55
N VAL A 96 5.92 -0.14 7.03
CA VAL A 96 6.23 -0.13 8.47
C VAL A 96 6.35 1.29 9.04
N SER A 97 6.72 2.28 8.24
CA SER A 97 6.84 3.68 8.67
C SER A 97 5.49 4.27 9.05
N GLY A 98 4.41 3.88 8.35
CA GLY A 98 3.04 4.24 8.70
C GLY A 98 2.39 3.40 9.80
N ALA A 99 3.10 2.41 10.38
CA ALA A 99 2.47 1.46 11.27
C ALA A 99 2.11 2.07 12.65
N ARG A 100 0.82 1.98 12.98
CA ARG A 100 0.23 2.49 14.23
C ARG A 100 -0.09 1.35 15.22
N TYR A 101 0.90 0.56 15.65
CA TYR A 101 0.70 -0.72 16.37
C TYR A 101 -0.15 -0.64 17.66
N TRP A 102 -0.17 0.51 18.33
CA TRP A 102 -0.89 0.73 19.58
C TRP A 102 -1.97 1.82 19.46
N GLN A 103 -2.36 2.15 18.23
CA GLN A 103 -3.32 3.19 17.90
C GLN A 103 -4.29 2.65 16.84
N GLU A 104 -5.33 3.42 16.55
CA GLU A 104 -6.21 3.11 15.42
C GLU A 104 -5.43 3.14 14.09
N PRO A 105 -5.79 2.27 13.13
CA PRO A 105 -5.14 2.24 11.81
C PRO A 105 -5.32 3.58 11.09
N ASP A 106 -4.33 3.95 10.29
CA ASP A 106 -4.46 5.13 9.43
C ASP A 106 -5.48 4.88 8.30
N GLY A 107 -5.92 5.96 7.67
CA GLY A 107 -6.92 5.86 6.61
C GLY A 107 -6.49 5.01 5.42
N THR A 108 -5.19 4.89 5.14
CA THR A 108 -4.68 4.07 4.04
C THR A 108 -4.66 2.58 4.40
N ASP A 109 -4.41 2.24 5.65
CA ASP A 109 -4.55 0.88 6.19
C ASP A 109 -6.01 0.42 6.18
N ILE A 110 -6.93 1.34 6.50
CA ILE A 110 -8.37 1.13 6.38
C ILE A 110 -8.74 0.90 4.91
N LEU A 111 -8.29 1.77 4.00
CA LEU A 111 -8.52 1.64 2.56
C LEU A 111 -8.00 0.30 2.03
N ALA A 112 -6.77 -0.08 2.38
CA ALA A 112 -6.17 -1.35 1.98
C ALA A 112 -6.91 -2.57 2.57
N GLY A 113 -7.69 -2.39 3.64
CA GLY A 113 -8.58 -3.40 4.21
C GLY A 113 -9.94 -3.52 3.53
N MET A 114 -10.29 -2.63 2.61
CA MET A 114 -11.62 -2.62 1.97
C MET A 114 -11.81 -3.80 1.02
N PRO A 115 -12.98 -4.48 1.04
CA PRO A 115 -13.26 -5.63 0.17
C PRO A 115 -13.07 -5.35 -1.33
N GLU A 116 -13.35 -4.12 -1.76
CA GLU A 116 -13.23 -3.66 -3.14
C GLU A 116 -11.79 -3.77 -3.66
N LEU A 117 -10.79 -3.53 -2.79
CA LEU A 117 -9.38 -3.60 -3.16
C LEU A 117 -8.85 -5.04 -3.19
N ALA A 118 -9.58 -6.04 -2.67
CA ALA A 118 -9.07 -7.40 -2.49
C ALA A 118 -8.60 -8.05 -3.80
N ALA A 119 -9.32 -7.83 -4.91
CA ALA A 119 -8.93 -8.36 -6.21
C ALA A 119 -7.63 -7.72 -6.74
N SER A 120 -7.54 -6.39 -6.66
CA SER A 120 -6.35 -5.64 -7.10
C SER A 120 -5.13 -5.95 -6.24
N LEU A 121 -5.29 -6.05 -4.92
CA LEU A 121 -4.21 -6.46 -4.01
C LEU A 121 -3.75 -7.89 -4.28
N ARG A 122 -4.67 -8.83 -4.58
CA ARG A 122 -4.31 -10.20 -4.94
C ARG A 122 -3.51 -10.26 -6.24
N ARG A 123 -3.83 -9.42 -7.23
CA ARG A 123 -3.04 -9.28 -8.46
C ARG A 123 -1.60 -8.84 -8.16
N VAL A 124 -1.43 -7.83 -7.29
CA VAL A 124 -0.08 -7.40 -6.88
C VAL A 124 0.63 -8.50 -6.10
N ALA A 125 -0.07 -9.20 -5.21
CA ALA A 125 0.51 -10.29 -4.44
C ALA A 125 1.03 -11.42 -5.34
N ALA A 126 0.26 -11.78 -6.38
CA ALA A 126 0.68 -12.76 -7.38
C ALA A 126 1.93 -12.30 -8.15
N HIS A 127 2.00 -11.01 -8.51
CA HIS A 127 3.17 -10.43 -9.17
C HIS A 127 4.42 -10.48 -8.31
N LEU A 128 4.32 -10.09 -7.03
CA LEU A 128 5.43 -10.19 -6.09
C LEU A 128 5.86 -11.63 -5.84
N ALA A 129 4.91 -12.57 -5.78
CA ALA A 129 5.19 -14.00 -5.58
C ALA A 129 5.91 -14.67 -6.75
N ALA A 130 5.73 -14.16 -7.96
CA ALA A 130 6.44 -14.64 -9.13
C ALA A 130 7.91 -14.17 -9.17
N SER A 131 8.28 -13.17 -8.37
CA SER A 131 9.65 -12.66 -8.33
C SER A 131 10.57 -13.56 -7.51
N PRO A 132 11.79 -13.87 -8.00
CA PRO A 132 12.78 -14.61 -7.21
C PRO A 132 13.19 -13.87 -5.93
N HIS A 133 13.00 -12.55 -5.85
CA HIS A 133 13.39 -11.73 -4.69
C HIS A 133 12.52 -11.96 -3.46
N THR A 134 11.33 -12.57 -3.61
CA THR A 134 10.43 -12.89 -2.49
C THR A 134 10.44 -14.38 -2.13
N ALA A 135 11.21 -15.21 -2.86
CA ALA A 135 11.23 -16.67 -2.68
C ALA A 135 11.60 -17.10 -1.25
N TRP A 136 12.48 -16.34 -0.59
CA TRP A 136 12.94 -16.62 0.76
C TRP A 136 11.91 -16.28 1.85
N TRP A 137 10.86 -15.50 1.57
CA TRP A 137 9.85 -15.11 2.59
C TRP A 137 9.05 -16.29 3.14
N SER A 138 8.97 -17.37 2.37
CA SER A 138 8.36 -18.63 2.79
C SER A 138 9.38 -19.72 3.11
N ALA A 139 10.68 -19.42 3.02
CA ALA A 139 11.71 -20.37 3.41
C ALA A 139 11.70 -20.54 4.95
N PRO A 140 11.96 -21.76 5.46
CA PRO A 140 12.21 -21.95 6.87
C PRO A 140 13.34 -21.04 7.36
N VAL A 141 13.27 -20.65 8.64
CA VAL A 141 14.36 -19.90 9.28
C VAL A 141 15.65 -20.70 9.18
N GLU A 142 16.73 -20.07 8.73
CA GLU A 142 18.06 -20.69 8.71
C GLU A 142 18.70 -20.66 10.10
N GLU A 143 18.37 -21.67 10.92
CA GLU A 143 18.84 -21.79 12.32
C GLU A 143 20.38 -21.73 12.46
N ARG A 144 21.12 -22.20 11.45
CA ARG A 144 22.59 -22.28 11.47
C ARG A 144 23.30 -20.93 11.36
N LEU A 145 22.61 -19.89 10.93
CA LEU A 145 23.15 -18.52 10.80
C LEU A 145 22.68 -17.60 11.93
N GLN A 146 21.85 -18.10 12.85
CA GLN A 146 21.39 -17.33 14.00
C GLN A 146 22.43 -17.37 15.11
N TRP A 147 22.82 -16.19 15.58
CA TRP A 147 23.70 -16.04 16.74
C TRP A 147 22.84 -15.89 17.99
N GLN A 148 23.11 -16.70 19.02
CA GLN A 148 22.61 -16.42 20.35
C GLN A 148 23.46 -15.32 20.99
N VAL A 149 22.79 -14.32 21.56
CA VAL A 149 23.41 -13.30 22.40
C VAL A 149 23.01 -13.61 23.83
N GLU A 150 24.01 -13.88 24.69
CA GLU A 150 23.85 -14.08 26.14
C GLU A 150 23.87 -12.75 26.91
#